data_AF-A0A536JAM2-F1
#
_entry.id   AF-A0A536JAM2-F1
#
_cell.length_a   1.000
_cell.length_b   1.000
_cell.length_c   1.000
_cell.angle_alpha   90.00
_cell.angle_beta   90.00
_cell.angle_gamma   90.00
#
_symmetry.space_group_name_H-M   'P 1'
#
loop_
_entity.id
_entity.type
_entity.pdbx_description
1 polymer ?
#
loop_
_entity_poly.entity_id
_entity_poly.type
_entity_poly.pdbx_seq_one_letter_code
_entity_poly.pdbx_strand_id
1 'polypeptide(L)' 'AAFAIIAAWFAILFTGTYPKGLFRYVVGVLRWNNRVTAYAFTLVTDKYPPFSLS' A
#
# COMPACT_ATOMS: atom_id res chain seq x y z
N ALA A 1 -6.70 2.53 -1.89
CA ALA A 1 -6.04 1.39 -2.54
C ALA A 1 -6.98 0.51 -3.38
N ALA A 2 -8.23 0.23 -2.95
CA ALA A 2 -9.13 -0.70 -3.66
C ALA A 2 -9.26 -0.44 -5.18
N PHE A 3 -9.52 0.80 -5.60
CA PHE A 3 -9.59 1.17 -7.02
C PHE A 3 -8.29 0.86 -7.78
N ALA A 4 -7.13 1.14 -7.17
CA ALA A 4 -5.82 0.83 -7.77
C ALA A 4 -5.58 -0.68 -7.89
N ILE A 5 -6.04 -1.47 -6.92
CA ILE A 5 -5.95 -2.94 -6.98
C ILE A 5 -6.83 -3.48 -8.11
N ILE A 6 -8.06 -2.99 -8.24
CA ILE A 6 -8.97 -3.37 -9.33
C ILE A 6 -8.36 -2.97 -10.69
N ALA A 7 -7.84 -1.75 -10.81
CA ALA A 7 -7.15 -1.31 -12.03
C ALA A 7 -5.91 -2.16 -12.35
N ALA A 8 -5.10 -2.50 -11.34
CA ALA A 8 -3.94 -3.38 -11.50
C ALA A 8 -4.35 -4.80 -11.93
N TRP A 9 -5.46 -5.33 -11.41
CA TRP A 9 -5.99 -6.64 -11.80
C TRP A 9 -6.33 -6.68 -13.29
N PHE A 10 -7.09 -5.70 -13.78
CA PHE A 10 -7.38 -5.59 -15.21
C PHE A 10 -6.10 -5.38 -16.03
N ALA A 11 -5.20 -4.50 -15.59
CA ALA A 11 -3.94 -4.26 -16.30
C ALA A 11 -3.10 -5.54 -16.44
N ILE A 12 -3.02 -6.36 -15.39
CA ILE A 12 -2.31 -7.65 -15.41
C ILE A 12 -2.99 -8.62 -16.38
N LEU A 13 -4.32 -8.70 -16.39
CA LEU A 13 -5.03 -9.59 -17.32
C LEU A 13 -4.75 -9.27 -18.79
N PHE A 14 -4.67 -7.99 -19.14
CA PHE A 14 -4.43 -7.59 -20.54
C PHE A 14 -2.95 -7.54 -20.92
N THR A 15 -2.06 -7.21 -19.98
CA THR A 15 -0.63 -6.97 -20.28
C THR A 15 0.30 -8.07 -19.76
N GLY A 16 -0.22 -9.02 -19.00
CA GLY A 16 0.56 -10.06 -18.30
C GLY A 16 1.51 -9.51 -17.23
N THR A 17 1.52 -8.20 -16.99
CA THR A 17 2.51 -7.53 -16.16
C THR A 17 1.84 -6.58 -15.16
N TYR A 18 2.35 -6.52 -13.94
CA TYR A 18 1.91 -5.53 -12.96
C TYR A 18 2.50 -4.16 -13.29
N PRO A 19 1.69 -3.11 -13.59
CA PRO A 19 2.23 -1.77 -13.86
C PRO A 19 3.02 -1.22 -12.66
N LYS A 20 4.29 -0.85 -12.88
CA LYS A 20 5.21 -0.41 -11.81
C LYS A 20 4.68 0.75 -10.96
N GLY A 21 3.95 1.70 -11.55
CA GLY A 21 3.37 2.82 -10.82
C GLY A 21 2.30 2.39 -9.82
N LEU A 22 1.36 1.55 -10.26
CA LEU A 22 0.32 0.96 -9.41
C LEU A 22 0.93 0.10 -8.30
N PHE A 23 1.96 -0.69 -8.64
CA PHE A 23 2.67 -1.51 -7.67
C PHE A 23 3.29 -0.68 -6.55
N ARG A 24 4.04 0.37 -6.91
CA ARG A 24 4.66 1.28 -5.94
C ARG A 24 3.62 1.96 -5.04
N TYR A 25 2.50 2.40 -5.61
CA TYR A 25 1.41 2.98 -4.84
C TYR A 25 0.80 1.98 -3.84
N VAL A 26 0.44 0.78 -4.29
CA VAL A 26 -0.18 -0.24 -3.42
C VAL A 26 0.76 -0.65 -2.29
N VAL A 27 2.05 -0.89 -2.59
CA VAL A 27 3.05 -1.23 -1.57
C VAL A 27 3.26 -0.07 -0.59
N GLY A 28 3.31 1.17 -1.08
CA GLY A 28 3.42 2.36 -0.21
C GLY A 28 2.26 2.47 0.77
N VAL A 29 1.03 2.23 0.30
CA VAL A 29 -0.16 2.22 1.16
C VAL A 29 -0.10 1.08 2.17
N LEU A 30 0.32 -0.13 1.75
CA LEU A 30 0.46 -1.27 2.64
C LEU A 30 1.48 -0.99 3.76
N ARG A 31 2.64 -0.42 3.41
CA ARG A 31 3.69 -0.04 4.37
C ARG A 31 3.20 0.99 5.36
N TRP A 32 2.54 2.05 4.88
CA TRP A 32 1.98 3.07 5.76
C TRP A 32 0.92 2.48 6.69
N ASN A 33 0.00 1.67 6.16
CA ASN A 33 -1.01 1.00 6.97
C ASN A 33 -0.37 0.10 8.03
N ASN A 34 0.68 -0.65 7.69
CA ASN A 34 1.39 -1.48 8.65
C ASN A 34 1.99 -0.65 9.80
N ARG A 35 2.55 0.53 9.51
CA ARG A 35 3.04 1.45 10.56
C ARG A 35 1.91 1.97 11.45
N VAL A 36 0.76 2.31 10.85
CA VAL A 36 -0.43 2.74 11.61
C VAL A 36 -0.94 1.62 12.50
N THR A 37 -1.02 0.40 11.97
CA THR A 37 -1.45 -0.77 12.75
C THR A 37 -0.47 -1.06 13.89
N ALA A 38 0.83 -0.94 13.61
CA ALA A 38 1.87 -1.12 14.60
C ALA A 38 1.74 -0.14 15.79
N TYR A 39 1.43 1.13 15.49
CA TYR A 39 1.21 2.19 16.47
C TYR A 39 -0.12 2.02 17.22
N ALA A 40 -1.24 1.87 16.50
CA ALA A 40 -2.58 2.01 17.08
C ALA A 40 -3.14 0.73 17.69
N PHE A 41 -2.79 -0.45 17.16
CA PHE A 41 -3.41 -1.72 17.55
C PHE A 41 -2.43 -2.65 18.26
N THR A 42 -1.18 -2.70 17.82
CA THR A 42 -0.18 -3.57 18.45
C THR A 42 0.73 -2.84 19.43
N LEU A 43 0.61 -1.51 19.54
CA LEU A 43 1.32 -0.66 20.51
C LEU A 43 2.85 -0.87 20.51
N VAL A 44 3.43 -1.08 19.32
CA VAL A 44 4.87 -1.33 19.15
C VAL A 44 5.69 -0.07 19.46
N THR A 45 5.12 1.12 19.23
CA THR A 45 5.75 2.40 19.51
C THR A 45 4.70 3.45 19.83
N ASP A 46 5.02 4.39 20.71
CA ASP A 46 4.17 5.56 21.02
C ASP A 46 4.31 6.70 20.00
N LYS A 47 5.25 6.58 19.07
CA LYS A 47 5.49 7.63 18.06
C LYS A 47 4.51 7.47 16.89
N TYR A 48 3.68 8.48 16.67
CA TYR A 48 2.75 8.51 15.54
C TYR A 48 3.51 8.42 14.19
N PRO A 49 3.16 7.48 13.30
CA PRO A 49 3.86 7.31 12.04
C PRO A 49 3.47 8.40 11.03
N PRO A 50 4.43 9.05 10.35
CA PRO A 50 4.14 10.04 9.34
C PRO A 50 3.45 9.42 8.11
N PHE A 51 2.55 10.19 7.52
CA PHE A 51 1.93 9.83 6.24
C PHE A 51 2.96 9.91 5.12
N SER A 52 3.45 8.75 4.70
CA SER A 52 4.40 8.62 3.60
C SER A 52 4.22 7.28 2.90
N LEU A 53 4.25 7.31 1.56
CA LEU A 53 4.11 6.14 0.69
C LEU A 53 5.46 5.65 0.13
N SER A 54 6.58 6.15 0.67
CA SER A 54 7.94 5.71 0.35
C SER A 54 8.29 4.36 0.99
#